data_AF-A0A9Q0P4G4-F1
#
_entry.id   AF-A0A9Q0P4G4-F1
#
_cell.length_a   1.000
_cell.length_b   1.000
_cell.length_c   1.000
_cell.angle_alpha   90.00
_cell.angle_beta   90.00
_cell.angle_gamma   90.00
#
_symmetry.space_group_name_H-M   'P 1'
#
loop_
_entity.id
_entity.type
_entity.pdbx_description
1 polymer ?
#
loop_
_entity_poly.entity_id
_entity_poly.type
_entity_poly.pdbx_seq_one_letter_code
_entity_poly.pdbx_strand_id
1 'polypeptide(L)'
;MDAAAPNYYYPGGNENLPEKLAEALEPLRASHFPIARWTPAALLAEFLTMKLFIRSVKIVTSIGDAAAIDDLCTLGIRGNFWDQNHLCTPLQFYRFCAWLRTPEGAEGIRTVQTRISLRKKARPGQDVRTLALVQLLKYQLSDLSKARSRIAEIDNEMAELRHQIAMKQGRIGSVGC
;
A
#
# COMPACT_ATOMS: atom_id res chain seq x y z
N MET A 1 -27.63 -3.41 -54.14
CA MET A 1 -26.28 -2.82 -54.11
C MET A 1 -25.93 -2.62 -52.64
N ASP A 2 -25.46 -3.68 -51.99
CA ASP A 2 -25.06 -3.63 -50.58
C ASP A 2 -23.58 -3.28 -50.51
N ALA A 3 -23.30 -2.07 -50.04
CA ALA A 3 -21.94 -1.61 -49.81
C ALA A 3 -21.37 -2.38 -48.61
N ALA A 4 -20.48 -3.33 -48.87
CA ALA A 4 -19.67 -3.97 -47.85
C ALA A 4 -18.87 -2.91 -47.10
N ALA A 5 -19.09 -2.79 -45.80
CA ALA A 5 -18.35 -1.88 -44.94
C ALA A 5 -16.85 -2.24 -44.98
N PRO A 6 -15.94 -1.25 -45.07
CA PRO A 6 -14.51 -1.50 -45.07
C PRO A 6 -14.08 -2.14 -43.75
N ASN A 7 -13.54 -3.34 -43.86
CA ASN A 7 -12.95 -4.10 -42.77
C ASN A 7 -11.62 -3.44 -42.37
N TYR A 8 -11.66 -2.54 -41.39
CA TYR A 8 -10.46 -1.96 -40.80
C TYR A 8 -9.73 -3.01 -39.96
N TYR A 9 -8.77 -3.68 -40.59
CA TYR A 9 -7.82 -4.55 -39.91
C TYR A 9 -6.94 -3.72 -38.95
N TYR A 10 -7.25 -3.75 -37.65
CA TYR A 10 -6.36 -3.22 -36.61
C TYR A 10 -5.30 -4.27 -36.26
N PRO A 11 -4.00 -4.01 -36.49
CA PRO A 11 -2.93 -4.93 -36.14
C PRO A 11 -2.60 -4.73 -34.66
N GLY A 12 -3.32 -5.42 -33.80
CA GLY A 12 -3.07 -5.50 -32.36
C GLY A 12 -3.93 -6.62 -31.83
N GLY A 13 -3.31 -7.74 -31.46
CA GLY A 13 -3.99 -9.01 -31.17
C GLY A 13 -5.26 -8.87 -30.34
N ASN A 14 -6.22 -9.75 -30.64
CA ASN A 14 -7.52 -9.95 -29.99
C ASN A 14 -7.43 -10.02 -28.45
N GLU A 15 -7.17 -8.90 -27.81
CA GLU A 15 -7.48 -8.72 -26.40
C GLU A 15 -8.92 -8.22 -26.37
N ASN A 16 -9.84 -9.06 -25.93
CA ASN A 16 -11.20 -8.63 -25.59
C ASN A 16 -11.13 -7.68 -24.40
N LEU A 17 -10.79 -6.42 -24.66
CA LEU A 17 -10.66 -5.38 -23.64
C LEU A 17 -11.96 -5.16 -22.85
N PRO A 18 -13.18 -5.32 -23.42
CA PRO A 18 -14.42 -5.28 -22.64
C PRO A 18 -14.51 -6.41 -21.60
N GLU A 19 -14.08 -7.63 -21.95
CA GLU A 19 -14.04 -8.76 -21.01
C GLU A 19 -13.01 -8.51 -19.90
N LYS A 20 -11.81 -8.03 -20.27
CA LYS A 20 -10.78 -7.64 -19.30
C LYS A 20 -11.22 -6.51 -18.36
N LEU A 21 -12.07 -5.60 -18.84
CA LEU A 21 -12.66 -4.55 -18.01
C LEU A 21 -13.63 -5.14 -16.99
N ALA A 22 -14.52 -6.04 -17.42
CA ALA A 22 -15.46 -6.72 -16.54
C ALA A 22 -14.71 -7.53 -15.46
N GLU A 23 -13.69 -8.30 -15.86
CA GLU A 23 -12.84 -9.06 -14.94
C GLU A 23 -12.12 -8.15 -13.93
N ALA A 24 -11.56 -7.03 -14.39
CA ALA A 24 -10.86 -6.09 -13.52
C ALA A 24 -11.78 -5.41 -12.50
N LEU A 25 -13.07 -5.26 -12.81
CA LEU A 25 -14.08 -4.63 -11.97
C LEU A 25 -14.82 -5.62 -11.06
N GLU A 26 -14.75 -6.92 -11.33
CA GLU A 26 -15.45 -7.96 -10.56
C GLU A 26 -15.23 -7.83 -9.04
N PRO A 27 -14.00 -7.59 -8.53
CA PRO A 27 -13.78 -7.44 -7.09
C PRO A 27 -14.45 -6.22 -6.46
N LEU A 28 -14.83 -5.21 -7.26
CA LEU A 28 -15.52 -4.00 -6.79
C LEU A 28 -17.05 -4.19 -6.69
N ARG A 29 -17.59 -5.31 -7.18
CA ARG A 29 -19.04 -5.55 -7.22
C ARG A 29 -19.65 -5.59 -5.81
N ALA A 30 -18.90 -6.09 -4.84
CA ALA A 30 -19.32 -6.11 -3.44
C ALA A 30 -19.40 -4.69 -2.82
N SER A 31 -18.60 -3.74 -3.30
CA SER A 31 -18.47 -2.39 -2.72
C SER A 31 -19.52 -1.39 -3.25
N HIS A 32 -20.59 -1.87 -3.89
CA HIS A 32 -21.72 -1.07 -4.39
C HIS A 32 -21.36 0.00 -5.44
N PHE A 33 -20.31 -0.21 -6.25
CA PHE A 33 -20.02 0.67 -7.39
C PHE A 33 -21.02 0.47 -8.53
N PRO A 34 -21.30 1.51 -9.34
CA PRO A 34 -22.20 1.42 -10.49
C PRO A 34 -21.47 0.81 -11.71
N ILE A 35 -20.90 -0.39 -11.54
CA ILE A 35 -20.05 -1.07 -12.54
C ILE A 35 -20.78 -1.23 -13.88
N ALA A 36 -22.09 -1.49 -13.85
CA ALA A 36 -22.90 -1.60 -15.06
C ALA A 36 -22.92 -0.32 -15.92
N ARG A 37 -22.66 0.85 -15.31
CA ARG A 37 -22.58 2.14 -16.00
C ARG A 37 -21.18 2.44 -16.54
N TRP A 38 -20.16 1.72 -16.10
CA TRP A 38 -18.76 1.92 -16.51
C TRP A 38 -18.47 1.17 -17.81
N THR A 39 -19.20 1.54 -18.86
CA THR A 39 -19.06 0.94 -20.20
C THR A 39 -17.91 1.58 -20.98
N PRO A 40 -17.43 0.95 -22.07
CA PRO A 40 -16.47 1.56 -22.99
C PRO A 40 -16.87 2.97 -23.44
N ALA A 41 -18.15 3.18 -23.72
CA ALA A 41 -18.69 4.49 -24.13
C ALA A 41 -18.60 5.53 -23.01
N ALA A 42 -18.91 5.14 -21.77
CA ALA A 42 -18.80 6.03 -20.61
C ALA A 42 -17.35 6.44 -20.33
N LEU A 43 -16.41 5.50 -20.46
CA LEU A 43 -14.98 5.78 -20.31
C LEU A 43 -14.48 6.76 -21.38
N LEU A 44 -14.89 6.57 -22.64
CA LEU A 44 -14.53 7.47 -23.74
C LEU A 44 -15.12 8.86 -23.56
N ALA A 45 -16.36 8.97 -23.06
CA ALA A 45 -16.99 10.27 -22.75
C ALA A 45 -16.21 11.07 -21.69
N GLU A 46 -15.47 10.38 -20.82
CA GLU A 46 -14.60 10.99 -19.80
C GLU A 46 -13.12 11.05 -20.23
N PHE A 47 -12.83 10.86 -21.52
CA PHE A 47 -11.47 10.86 -22.10
C PHE A 47 -10.52 9.80 -21.51
N LEU A 48 -11.06 8.68 -21.03
CA LEU A 48 -10.29 7.56 -20.52
C LEU A 48 -10.23 6.42 -21.53
N THR A 49 -9.01 5.96 -21.82
CA THR A 49 -8.84 4.71 -22.58
C THR A 49 -9.05 3.51 -21.67
N MET A 50 -9.71 2.46 -22.18
CA MET A 50 -9.96 1.24 -21.41
C MET A 50 -8.68 0.62 -20.86
N LYS A 51 -7.59 0.58 -21.64
CA LYS A 51 -6.30 0.05 -21.20
C LYS A 51 -5.74 0.82 -19.99
N LEU A 52 -5.83 2.15 -20.01
CA LEU A 52 -5.36 3.01 -18.93
C LEU A 52 -6.21 2.86 -17.68
N PHE A 53 -7.53 2.78 -17.86
CA PHE A 53 -8.48 2.59 -16.76
C PHE A 53 -8.26 1.24 -16.07
N ILE A 54 -8.24 0.13 -16.83
CA ILE A 54 -7.99 -1.23 -16.32
C ILE A 54 -6.68 -1.29 -15.52
N ARG A 55 -5.60 -0.72 -16.06
CA ARG A 55 -4.30 -0.67 -15.37
C ARG A 55 -4.38 0.06 -14.02
N SER A 56 -5.25 1.05 -13.92
CA SER A 56 -5.39 1.89 -12.72
C SER A 56 -6.29 1.22 -11.68
N VAL A 57 -7.42 0.65 -12.10
CA VAL A 57 -8.30 -0.15 -11.25
C VAL A 57 -7.55 -1.32 -10.58
N LYS A 58 -6.63 -1.96 -11.31
CA LYS A 58 -5.83 -3.09 -10.79
C LYS A 58 -5.04 -2.78 -9.52
N ILE A 59 -4.73 -1.51 -9.22
CA ILE A 59 -4.08 -1.14 -7.95
C ILE A 59 -4.96 -1.49 -6.75
N VAL A 60 -6.26 -1.22 -6.87
CA VAL A 60 -7.23 -1.52 -5.82
C VAL A 60 -7.59 -3.00 -5.85
N THR A 61 -7.88 -3.55 -7.02
CA THR A 61 -8.43 -4.91 -7.13
C THR A 61 -7.39 -6.03 -6.94
N SER A 62 -6.09 -5.73 -7.07
CA SER A 62 -5.01 -6.69 -6.77
C SER A 62 -4.84 -7.01 -5.28
N ILE A 63 -5.45 -6.24 -4.38
CA ILE A 63 -5.32 -6.45 -2.93
C ILE A 63 -6.07 -7.72 -2.49
N GLY A 64 -7.05 -8.19 -3.27
CA GLY A 64 -7.73 -9.48 -3.13
C GLY A 64 -8.65 -9.64 -1.91
N ASP A 65 -8.46 -8.83 -0.88
CA ASP A 65 -9.27 -8.82 0.34
C ASP A 65 -10.41 -7.79 0.21
N ALA A 66 -11.66 -8.27 0.19
CA ALA A 66 -12.85 -7.43 0.04
C ALA A 66 -12.96 -6.37 1.15
N ALA A 67 -12.57 -6.70 2.40
CA ALA A 67 -12.57 -5.74 3.49
C ALA A 67 -11.51 -4.64 3.30
N ALA A 68 -10.41 -4.95 2.59
CA ALA A 68 -9.40 -3.96 2.24
C ALA A 68 -9.88 -3.00 1.17
N ILE A 69 -10.58 -3.53 0.18
CA ILE A 69 -11.18 -2.74 -0.88
C ILE A 69 -12.18 -1.76 -0.28
N ASP A 70 -13.06 -2.22 0.63
CA ASP A 70 -14.03 -1.33 1.31
C ASP A 70 -13.37 -0.26 2.18
N ASP A 71 -12.33 -0.60 2.95
CA ASP A 71 -11.56 0.38 3.72
C ASP A 71 -10.85 1.40 2.79
N LEU A 72 -10.37 0.98 1.62
CA LEU A 72 -9.82 1.88 0.60
C LEU A 72 -10.89 2.76 -0.06
N CYS A 73 -12.08 2.24 -0.33
CA CYS A 73 -13.18 3.07 -0.82
C CYS A 73 -13.60 4.11 0.22
N THR A 74 -13.60 3.73 1.49
CA THR A 74 -13.80 4.67 2.60
C THR A 74 -12.72 5.75 2.63
N LEU A 75 -11.48 5.41 2.31
CA LEU A 75 -10.39 6.38 2.17
C LEU A 75 -10.65 7.33 0.99
N GLY A 76 -11.16 6.84 -0.14
CA GLY A 76 -11.56 7.65 -1.29
C GLY A 76 -12.66 8.66 -0.96
N ILE A 77 -13.68 8.24 -0.20
CA ILE A 77 -14.75 9.12 0.27
C ILE A 77 -14.20 10.20 1.22
N ARG A 78 -13.38 9.81 2.21
CA ARG A 78 -12.76 10.75 3.15
C ARG A 78 -11.79 11.72 2.48
N GLY A 79 -11.15 11.29 1.40
CA GLY A 79 -10.29 12.11 0.55
C GLY A 79 -11.05 13.00 -0.42
N ASN A 80 -12.39 13.02 -0.39
CA ASN A 80 -13.26 13.78 -1.27
C ASN A 80 -13.04 13.47 -2.77
N PHE A 81 -12.68 12.23 -3.11
CA PHE A 81 -12.63 11.80 -4.52
C PHE A 81 -14.03 11.59 -5.10
N TRP A 82 -14.97 11.14 -4.27
CA TRP A 82 -16.40 11.02 -4.53
C TRP A 82 -17.17 10.98 -3.20
N ASP A 83 -18.48 11.24 -3.23
CA ASP A 83 -19.30 11.27 -2.01
C ASP A 83 -19.76 9.88 -1.56
N GLN A 84 -20.25 9.07 -2.51
CA GLN A 84 -20.83 7.76 -2.26
C GLN A 84 -20.47 6.79 -3.39
N ASN A 85 -20.18 5.52 -3.05
CA ASN A 85 -19.67 4.55 -4.04
C ASN A 85 -20.60 4.37 -5.25
N HIS A 86 -21.91 4.36 -5.05
CA HIS A 86 -22.90 4.17 -6.14
C HIS A 86 -23.02 5.38 -7.08
N LEU A 87 -22.50 6.55 -6.68
CA LEU A 87 -22.44 7.78 -7.48
C LEU A 87 -21.08 8.00 -8.12
N CYS A 88 -20.09 7.13 -7.83
CA CYS A 88 -18.73 7.29 -8.30
C CYS A 88 -18.65 7.17 -9.83
N THR A 89 -18.12 8.20 -10.49
CA THR A 89 -17.86 8.17 -11.92
C THR A 89 -16.52 7.49 -12.23
N PRO A 90 -16.33 6.93 -13.44
CA PRO A 90 -15.06 6.32 -13.81
C PRO A 90 -13.87 7.28 -13.65
N LEU A 91 -14.03 8.57 -13.96
CA LEU A 91 -13.00 9.59 -13.83
C LEU A 91 -12.63 9.85 -12.38
N GLN A 92 -13.61 9.93 -11.48
CA GLN A 92 -13.37 10.07 -10.05
C GLN A 92 -12.58 8.87 -9.52
N PHE A 93 -13.02 7.66 -9.88
CA PHE A 93 -12.33 6.42 -9.47
C PHE A 93 -10.92 6.34 -10.05
N TYR A 94 -10.73 6.74 -11.31
CA TYR A 94 -9.44 6.80 -11.97
C TYR A 94 -8.49 7.79 -11.26
N ARG A 95 -8.97 8.98 -10.91
CA ARG A 95 -8.17 9.98 -10.18
C ARG A 95 -7.71 9.46 -8.82
N PHE A 96 -8.59 8.76 -8.11
CA PHE A 96 -8.21 8.08 -6.88
C PHE A 96 -7.16 6.99 -7.11
N CYS A 97 -7.34 6.13 -8.12
CA CYS A 97 -6.35 5.12 -8.47
C CYS A 97 -5.00 5.75 -8.88
N ALA A 98 -5.01 6.91 -9.52
CA ALA A 98 -3.81 7.67 -9.83
C ALA A 98 -3.15 8.23 -8.55
N TRP A 99 -3.94 8.78 -7.63
CA TRP A 99 -3.46 9.22 -6.33
C TRP A 99 -2.86 8.08 -5.51
N LEU A 100 -3.42 6.88 -5.55
CA LEU A 100 -2.85 5.70 -4.88
C LEU A 100 -1.42 5.33 -5.34
N ARG A 101 -0.97 5.83 -6.50
CA ARG A 101 0.42 5.66 -6.98
C ARG A 101 1.40 6.70 -6.39
N THR A 102 0.89 7.77 -5.80
CA THR A 102 1.72 8.80 -5.14
C THR A 102 2.28 8.25 -3.81
N PRO A 103 3.35 8.83 -3.26
CA PRO A 103 3.84 8.46 -1.93
C PRO A 103 2.75 8.55 -0.84
N GLU A 104 1.91 9.57 -0.90
CA GLU A 104 0.81 9.79 0.05
C GLU A 104 -0.26 8.70 -0.08
N GLY A 105 -0.64 8.35 -1.31
CA GLY A 105 -1.59 7.28 -1.57
C GLY A 105 -1.05 5.89 -1.20
N ALA A 106 0.24 5.64 -1.43
CA ALA A 106 0.89 4.40 -1.03
C ALA A 106 0.90 4.21 0.49
N GLU A 107 1.08 5.29 1.26
CA GLU A 107 0.97 5.24 2.72
C GLU A 107 -0.47 4.98 3.18
N GLY A 108 -1.46 5.50 2.45
CA GLY A 108 -2.87 5.15 2.62
C GLY A 108 -3.12 3.64 2.47
N ILE A 109 -2.57 3.02 1.43
CA ILE A 109 -2.67 1.56 1.22
C ILE A 109 -2.03 0.79 2.38
N ARG A 110 -0.82 1.18 2.80
CA ARG A 110 -0.13 0.53 3.93
C ARG A 110 -0.92 0.63 5.22
N THR A 111 -1.53 1.78 5.48
CA THR A 111 -2.38 2.01 6.65
C THR A 111 -3.58 1.06 6.65
N VAL A 112 -4.25 0.91 5.50
CA VAL A 112 -5.38 -0.02 5.34
C VAL A 112 -4.94 -1.47 5.54
N GLN A 113 -3.85 -1.90 4.88
CA GLN A 113 -3.32 -3.26 5.04
C GLN A 113 -2.93 -3.57 6.49
N THR A 114 -2.33 -2.60 7.18
CA THR A 114 -1.97 -2.73 8.60
C THR A 114 -3.21 -2.88 9.48
N ARG A 115 -4.25 -2.06 9.26
CA ARG A 115 -5.51 -2.17 10.00
C ARG A 115 -6.17 -3.53 9.83
N ILE A 116 -6.12 -4.11 8.63
CA ILE A 116 -6.71 -5.43 8.36
C ILE A 116 -5.89 -6.53 9.01
N SER A 117 -4.56 -6.46 8.92
CA SER A 117 -3.68 -7.39 9.64
C SER A 117 -3.95 -7.38 11.14
N LEU A 118 -4.19 -6.20 11.71
CA LEU A 118 -4.59 -6.05 13.11
C LEU A 118 -5.97 -6.64 13.40
N ARG A 119 -6.97 -6.39 12.55
CA ARG A 119 -8.31 -6.99 12.66
C ARG A 119 -8.25 -8.51 12.62
N LYS A 120 -7.46 -9.10 11.72
CA LYS A 120 -7.27 -10.56 11.63
C LYS A 120 -6.57 -11.15 12.85
N LYS A 121 -5.70 -10.37 13.50
CA LYS A 121 -5.01 -10.77 14.75
C LYS A 121 -5.85 -10.53 16.00
N ALA A 122 -6.95 -9.80 15.90
CA ALA A 122 -7.82 -9.52 17.03
C ALA A 122 -8.64 -10.76 17.40
N ARG A 123 -8.59 -11.16 18.67
CA ARG A 123 -9.51 -12.15 19.21
C ARG A 123 -10.88 -11.52 19.47
N PRO A 124 -11.97 -12.30 19.48
CA PRO A 124 -13.29 -11.78 19.87
C PRO A 124 -13.22 -11.04 21.20
N GLY A 125 -13.68 -9.79 21.25
CA GLY A 125 -13.64 -8.93 22.43
C GLY A 125 -12.38 -8.06 22.60
N GLN A 126 -11.40 -8.13 21.70
CA GLN A 126 -10.23 -7.23 21.73
C GLN A 126 -10.42 -6.03 20.79
N ASP A 127 -10.14 -4.83 21.30
CA ASP A 127 -10.14 -3.62 20.49
C ASP A 127 -8.88 -3.56 19.59
N VAL A 128 -9.11 -3.22 18.33
CA VAL A 128 -8.07 -3.03 17.30
C VAL A 128 -7.10 -1.93 17.71
N ARG A 129 -7.57 -0.87 18.39
CA ARG A 129 -6.69 0.20 18.90
C ARG A 129 -5.70 -0.32 19.94
N THR A 130 -6.16 -1.16 20.87
CA THR A 130 -5.30 -1.78 21.88
C THR A 130 -4.24 -2.66 21.24
N LEU A 131 -4.59 -3.41 20.19
CA LEU A 131 -3.61 -4.24 19.46
C LEU A 131 -2.58 -3.41 18.69
N ALA A 132 -3.00 -2.29 18.09
CA ALA A 132 -2.08 -1.35 17.46
C ALA A 132 -1.08 -0.79 18.47
N LEU A 133 -1.56 -0.38 19.65
CA LEU A 133 -0.72 0.12 20.73
C LEU A 133 0.26 -0.94 21.23
N VAL A 134 -0.19 -2.18 21.42
CA VAL A 134 0.67 -3.30 21.83
C VAL A 134 1.76 -3.56 20.77
N GLN A 135 1.45 -3.49 19.48
CA GLN A 135 2.47 -3.64 18.44
C GLN A 135 3.48 -2.49 18.46
N LEU A 136 3.02 -1.24 18.59
CA LEU A 136 3.91 -0.08 18.72
C LEU A 136 4.86 -0.24 19.91
N LEU A 137 4.34 -0.62 21.07
CA LEU A 137 5.13 -0.85 22.27
C LEU A 137 6.15 -1.98 22.09
N LYS A 138 5.79 -3.05 21.38
CA LYS A 138 6.73 -4.13 21.05
C LYS A 138 7.88 -3.66 20.15
N TYR A 139 7.59 -2.80 19.17
CA TYR A 139 8.62 -2.19 18.34
C TYR A 139 9.55 -1.30 19.17
N GLN A 140 9.00 -0.43 20.02
CA GLN A 140 9.79 0.43 20.89
C GLN A 140 10.67 -0.38 21.86
N LEU A 141 10.15 -1.46 22.43
CA LEU A 141 10.93 -2.35 23.30
C LEU A 141 12.07 -3.04 22.54
N SER A 142 11.84 -3.49 21.31
CA SER A 142 12.88 -4.04 20.43
C SER A 142 13.96 -3.01 20.13
N ASP A 143 13.57 -1.78 19.80
CA ASP A 143 14.54 -0.72 19.49
C ASP A 143 15.35 -0.32 20.72
N LEU A 144 14.73 -0.26 21.89
CA LEU A 144 15.42 -0.07 23.17
C LEU A 144 16.36 -1.23 23.49
N SER A 145 15.98 -2.48 23.21
CA SER A 145 16.87 -3.63 23.45
C SER A 145 18.11 -3.58 22.56
N LYS A 146 17.95 -3.19 21.28
CA LYS A 146 19.07 -2.99 20.34
C LYS A 146 19.94 -1.81 20.73
N ALA A 147 19.35 -0.72 21.22
CA ALA A 147 20.13 0.41 21.74
C ALA A 147 20.95 -0.01 22.96
N ARG A 148 20.37 -0.81 23.86
CA ARG A 148 21.07 -1.36 25.04
C ARG A 148 22.23 -2.28 24.66
N SER A 149 22.07 -3.15 23.65
CA SER A 149 23.15 -4.03 23.20
C SER A 149 24.33 -3.21 22.64
N ARG A 150 24.05 -2.15 21.88
CA ARG A 150 25.09 -1.23 21.38
C ARG A 150 25.83 -0.50 22.51
N ILE A 151 25.13 -0.07 23.56
CA ILE A 151 25.78 0.54 24.73
C ILE A 151 26.72 -0.46 25.40
N ALA A 152 26.29 -1.72 25.56
CA ALA A 152 27.13 -2.77 26.13
C ALA A 152 28.38 -3.07 25.27
N GLU A 153 28.26 -3.03 23.94
CA GLU A 153 29.41 -3.15 23.02
C GLU A 153 30.40 -1.99 23.22
N ILE A 154 29.92 -0.75 23.30
CA ILE A 154 30.76 0.43 23.52
C ILE A 154 31.44 0.38 24.89
N ASP A 155 30.73 -0.04 25.94
CA ASP A 155 31.30 -0.17 27.29
C ASP A 155 32.43 -1.21 27.34
N ASN A 156 32.28 -2.32 26.61
CA ASN A 156 33.33 -3.32 26.46
C ASN A 156 34.56 -2.76 25.71
N GLU A 157 34.35 -2.02 24.62
CA GLU A 157 35.44 -1.36 23.90
C GLU A 157 36.16 -0.33 24.79
N MET A 158 35.43 0.46 25.58
CA MET A 158 36.03 1.40 26.53
C MET A 158 36.84 0.70 27.62
N ALA A 159 36.36 -0.43 28.14
CA ALA A 159 37.08 -1.22 29.13
C ALA A 159 38.41 -1.76 28.56
N GLU A 160 38.37 -2.27 27.33
CA GLU A 160 39.55 -2.77 26.62
C GLU A 160 40.56 -1.64 26.33
N LEU A 161 40.09 -0.48 25.85
CA LEU A 161 40.94 0.69 25.63
C LEU A 161 41.59 1.19 26.93
N ARG A 162 40.85 1.22 28.04
CA ARG A 162 41.40 1.55 29.37
C ARG A 162 42.49 0.57 29.79
N HIS A 163 42.29 -0.73 29.53
CA HIS A 163 43.30 -1.73 29.83
C HIS A 163 44.57 -1.53 28.99
N GLN A 164 44.42 -1.28 27.69
CA GLN A 164 45.54 -0.99 26.78
C GLN A 164 46.31 0.27 27.16
N ILE A 165 45.62 1.33 27.60
CA ILE A 165 46.26 2.55 28.12
C ILE A 165 47.09 2.23 29.36
N ALA A 166 46.53 1.50 30.33
CA ALA A 166 47.24 1.11 31.55
C ALA A 166 48.50 0.30 31.26
N MET A 167 48.42 -0.67 30.33
CA MET A 167 49.58 -1.48 29.90
C MET A 167 50.66 -0.62 29.22
N LYS A 168 50.27 0.35 28.39
CA LYS A 168 51.22 1.27 27.73
C LYS A 168 51.86 2.24 28.72
N GLN A 169 51.10 2.79 29.67
CA GLN A 169 51.63 3.67 30.73
C GLN A 169 52.60 2.92 31.66
N GLY A 170 52.30 1.67 32.02
CA GLY A 170 53.21 0.82 32.80
C GLY A 170 54.53 0.51 32.06
N ARG A 171 54.48 0.31 30.75
CA ARG A 171 55.69 0.14 29.91
C ARG A 171 56.52 1.41 29.78
N ILE A 172 55.90 2.58 29.71
CA ILE A 172 56.62 3.87 29.63
C ILE A 172 57.27 4.18 30.98
N GLY A 173 56.60 3.88 32.10
CA GLY A 173 57.16 4.06 33.44
C GLY A 173 58.34 3.14 33.76
N SER A 174 58.45 1.96 33.13
CA SER A 174 59.54 1.01 33.38
C SER A 174 60.80 1.23 32.55
N VAL A 175 60.79 2.16 31.58
CA VAL A 175 61.95 2.50 30.73
C VAL A 175 62.69 3.74 31.25
N GLY A 176 62.15 4.41 32.28
CA GLY A 176 62.72 5.60 32.91
C GLY A 176 63.45 5.37 34.23
N CYS A 177 63.77 4.13 34.61
CA CYS A 177 64.59 3.79 35.78
C CYS A 177 65.86 3.05 35.35
#